data_AF-A0A0Q0Y1Z8-F1
#
_entry.id   AF-A0A0Q0Y1Z8-F1
#
_cell.length_a   1.000
_cell.length_b   1.000
_cell.length_c   1.000
_cell.angle_alpha   90.00
_cell.angle_beta   90.00
_cell.angle_gamma   90.00
#
_symmetry.space_group_name_H-M   'P 1'
#
loop_
_entity.id
_entity.type
_entity.pdbx_description
1 polymer ?
#
loop_
_entity_poly.entity_id
_entity_poly.type
_entity_poly.pdbx_seq_one_letter_code
_entity_poly.pdbx_strand_id
1 'polypeptide(L)'
;MTIRSADQVYTIRIEPAEIDGGYIAEVLELPGCVSQGDSLDETVDNILDAMILVLEVQSGQHLSVGRHEQPDADRLPTELSVPVRVAA
;
A
#
# COMPACT_ATOMS: atom_id res chain seq x y z
N MET A 1 3.16 19.00 10.19
CA MET A 1 3.35 18.44 8.83
C MET A 1 2.09 18.78 8.05
N THR A 2 2.14 19.81 7.19
CA THR A 2 0.96 20.34 6.49
C THR A 2 0.83 19.63 5.15
N ILE A 3 -0.21 18.81 4.99
CA ILE A 3 -0.48 18.08 3.74
C ILE A 3 -0.90 19.12 2.70
N ARG A 4 -0.10 19.26 1.64
CA ARG A 4 -0.38 20.14 0.49
C ARG A 4 -1.29 19.39 -0.48
N SER A 5 -2.14 20.11 -1.20
CA SER A 5 -3.26 19.62 -2.03
C SER A 5 -2.90 18.80 -3.30
N ALA A 6 -1.80 18.04 -3.30
CA ALA A 6 -1.38 17.20 -4.42
C ALA A 6 -1.37 15.74 -4.01
N ASP A 7 -1.74 14.85 -4.95
CA ASP A 7 -1.67 13.40 -4.80
C ASP A 7 -0.29 13.01 -4.24
N GLN A 8 -0.26 12.42 -3.04
CA GLN A 8 0.95 11.88 -2.44
C GLN A 8 1.16 10.47 -2.98
N VAL A 9 2.36 10.14 -3.43
CA VAL A 9 2.66 8.79 -3.95
C VAL A 9 3.43 8.03 -2.88
N TYR A 10 2.95 6.83 -2.58
CA TYR A 10 3.56 5.88 -1.67
C TYR A 10 4.08 4.67 -2.45
N THR A 11 5.17 4.08 -1.98
CA THR A 11 5.83 2.95 -2.60
C THR A 11 5.54 1.70 -1.79
N ILE A 12 4.85 0.75 -2.40
CA ILE A 12 4.53 -0.54 -1.79
C ILE A 12 5.47 -1.58 -2.37
N ARG A 13 6.31 -2.20 -1.53
CA ARG A 13 7.13 -3.35 -1.93
C ARG A 13 6.38 -4.63 -1.62
N ILE A 14 6.35 -5.55 -2.57
CA ILE A 14 5.68 -6.85 -2.45
C ILE A 14 6.67 -7.97 -2.78
N GLU A 15 6.69 -8.99 -1.94
CA GLU A 15 7.55 -10.17 -2.08
C GLU A 15 6.81 -11.46 -1.69
N PRO A 16 7.22 -12.63 -2.23
CA PRO A 16 6.68 -13.91 -1.80
C PRO A 16 7.02 -14.15 -0.32
N ALA A 17 6.07 -14.68 0.45
CA ALA A 17 6.34 -15.05 1.84
C ALA A 17 7.24 -16.29 1.90
N GLU A 18 8.25 -16.28 2.78
CA GLU A 18 9.19 -17.39 2.93
C GLU A 18 8.58 -18.63 3.61
N ILE A 19 7.55 -18.43 4.43
CA ILE A 19 6.93 -19.47 5.25
C ILE A 19 5.43 -19.50 4.92
N ASP A 20 4.88 -20.70 4.73
CA ASP A 20 3.45 -20.97 4.45
C ASP A 20 2.90 -20.51 3.09
N GLY A 21 3.72 -19.86 2.25
CA GLY A 21 3.29 -19.36 0.93
C GLY A 21 2.56 -18.03 1.00
N GLY A 22 2.00 -17.56 -0.12
CA GLY A 22 1.38 -16.23 -0.21
C GLY A 22 2.40 -15.10 -0.37
N TYR A 23 2.02 -13.88 0.04
CA TYR A 23 2.78 -12.67 -0.21
C TYR A 23 2.78 -11.72 0.99
N ILE A 24 3.88 -10.99 1.14
CA ILE A 24 4.07 -9.92 2.12
C ILE A 24 4.20 -8.61 1.37
N ALA A 25 3.55 -7.56 1.88
CA ALA A 25 3.67 -6.21 1.37
C ALA A 25 4.00 -5.22 2.48
N GLU A 26 4.83 -4.22 2.17
CA GLU A 26 5.18 -3.14 3.08
C GLU A 26 5.17 -1.78 2.36
N VAL A 27 4.83 -0.72 3.11
CA VAL A 27 4.90 0.66 2.61
C VAL A 27 6.24 1.26 3.03
N LEU A 28 7.10 1.59 2.06
CA LEU A 28 8.48 2.02 2.33
C LEU A 28 8.55 3.35 3.11
N GLU A 29 7.58 4.24 2.89
CA GLU A 29 7.50 5.54 3.56
C GLU A 29 6.82 5.47 4.94
N LEU A 30 6.19 4.34 5.31
CA LEU A 30 5.51 4.13 6.60
C LEU A 30 6.08 2.91 7.32
N PRO A 31 7.20 3.07 8.05
CA PRO A 31 7.83 1.96 8.78
C PRO A 31 6.85 1.25 9.71
N GLY A 32 6.76 -0.07 9.57
CA GLY A 32 5.84 -0.92 10.35
C GLY A 32 4.43 -1.04 9.76
N CYS A 33 4.14 -0.37 8.64
CA CYS A 33 2.94 -0.64 7.85
C CYS A 33 3.24 -1.83 6.92
N VAL A 34 2.91 -3.01 7.41
CA VAL A 34 3.13 -4.30 6.74
C VAL A 34 1.82 -5.08 6.76
N SER A 35 1.54 -5.82 5.69
CA SER A 35 0.40 -6.72 5.59
C SER A 35 0.76 -7.95 4.76
N GLN A 36 -0.11 -8.95 4.78
CA GLN A 36 0.08 -10.22 4.08
C GLN A 36 -1.25 -10.75 3.53
N GLY A 37 -1.17 -11.71 2.62
CA GLY A 37 -2.33 -12.40 2.06
C GLY A 37 -1.94 -13.66 1.29
N ASP A 38 -2.92 -14.51 1.02
CA ASP A 38 -2.71 -15.78 0.30
C ASP A 38 -2.57 -15.56 -1.22
N SER A 39 -3.10 -14.44 -1.73
CA SER A 39 -3.03 -14.03 -3.13
C SER A 39 -2.52 -12.60 -3.30
N LEU A 40 -1.94 -12.27 -4.45
CA LEU A 40 -1.43 -10.91 -4.72
C LEU A 40 -2.51 -9.83 -4.58
N ASP A 41 -3.70 -10.08 -5.13
CA ASP A 41 -4.81 -9.13 -5.05
C ASP A 41 -5.21 -8.89 -3.59
N GLU A 42 -5.36 -9.95 -2.80
CA GLU A 42 -5.65 -9.84 -1.37
C GLU A 42 -4.54 -9.09 -0.62
N THR A 43 -3.27 -9.41 -0.88
CA THR A 43 -2.14 -8.74 -0.23
C THR A 43 -2.12 -7.25 -0.55
N VAL A 44 -2.41 -6.87 -1.80
CA VAL A 44 -2.53 -5.47 -2.23
C VAL A 44 -3.69 -4.79 -1.51
N ASP A 45 -4.88 -5.39 -1.52
CA ASP A 45 -6.05 -4.80 -0.83
C ASP A 45 -5.77 -4.61 0.66
N ASN A 46 -5.19 -5.62 1.32
CA ASN A 46 -4.88 -5.57 2.74
C ASN A 46 -3.85 -4.49 3.10
N ILE A 47 -2.79 -4.30 2.29
CA ILE A 47 -1.78 -3.27 2.56
C ILE A 47 -2.31 -1.87 2.25
N LEU A 48 -3.16 -1.71 1.22
CA LEU A 48 -3.79 -0.44 0.89
C LEU A 48 -4.73 0.02 2.01
N ASP A 49 -5.56 -0.88 2.53
CA ASP A 49 -6.43 -0.59 3.66
C ASP A 49 -5.62 -0.20 4.91
N ALA A 50 -4.58 -0.96 5.24
CA ALA A 50 -3.70 -0.65 6.37
C ALA A 50 -3.03 0.72 6.21
N MET A 51 -2.51 1.02 5.01
CA MET A 51 -1.89 2.31 4.69
C MET A 51 -2.86 3.47 4.85
N ILE A 52 -4.07 3.36 4.29
CA ILE A 52 -5.09 4.40 4.39
C ILE A 52 -5.46 4.64 5.85
N LEU A 53 -5.76 3.60 6.62
CA LEU A 53 -6.12 3.75 8.04
C LEU A 53 -5.04 4.48 8.85
N VAL A 54 -3.77 4.15 8.63
CA VAL A 54 -2.64 4.83 9.27
C VAL A 54 -2.58 6.31 8.88
N LEU A 55 -2.70 6.61 7.58
CA LEU A 55 -2.63 7.98 7.08
C LEU A 55 -3.82 8.84 7.50
N GLU A 56 -5.03 8.27 7.56
CA GLU A 56 -6.24 8.96 8.02
C GLU A 56 -6.12 9.37 9.49
N VAL A 57 -5.64 8.45 10.36
CA VAL A 57 -5.41 8.76 11.78
C VAL A 57 -4.33 9.84 11.96
N GLN A 58 -3.26 9.81 11.17
CA GLN A 58 -2.18 10.81 11.26
C GLN A 58 -2.60 12.18 10.72
N SER A 59 -3.41 12.21 9.66
CA SER A 59 -3.78 13.43 8.94
C SER A 59 -5.08 14.08 9.43
N GLY A 60 -5.97 13.31 10.08
CA GLY A 60 -7.32 13.73 10.43
C GLY A 60 -8.22 13.97 9.21
N GLN A 61 -7.89 13.39 8.06
CA GLN A 61 -8.62 13.54 6.79
C GLN A 61 -9.08 12.17 6.30
N HIS A 62 -10.20 12.14 5.57
CA HIS A 62 -10.65 10.95 4.85
C HIS A 62 -9.87 10.85 3.52
N LEU A 63 -9.28 9.69 3.24
CA LEU A 63 -8.36 9.50 2.12
C LEU A 63 -8.87 8.41 1.18
N SER A 64 -8.44 8.47 -0.07
CA SER A 64 -8.73 7.47 -1.09
C SER A 64 -7.48 7.13 -1.89
N VAL A 65 -7.38 5.86 -2.26
CA VAL A 65 -6.34 5.37 -3.17
C VAL A 65 -6.73 5.73 -4.61
N GLY A 66 -5.77 6.28 -5.35
CA GLY A 66 -5.89 6.52 -6.78
C GLY A 66 -5.54 5.28 -7.60
N ARG A 67 -5.67 5.38 -8.93
CA ARG A 67 -5.35 4.24 -9.81
C ARG A 67 -3.86 3.91 -9.71
N HIS A 68 -3.57 2.64 -9.45
CA HIS A 68 -2.22 2.07 -9.50
C HIS A 68 -2.23 0.84 -10.42
N GLU A 69 -1.04 0.34 -10.73
CA GLU A 69 -0.85 -0.89 -11.48
C GLU A 69 -1.11 -2.09 -10.57
N GLN A 70 -1.56 -3.21 -11.15
CA GLN A 70 -1.59 -4.49 -10.43
C GLN A 70 -0.22 -5.16 -10.53
N PRO A 71 0.27 -5.78 -9.45
CA PRO A 71 1.53 -6.53 -9.49
C PRO A 71 1.39 -7.79 -10.34
N ASP A 72 2.47 -8.15 -11.02
CA ASP A 72 2.58 -9.37 -11.81
C ASP A 72 3.34 -10.44 -10.99
N ALA A 73 2.71 -11.60 -10.79
CA ALA A 73 3.26 -12.70 -9.99
C ALA A 73 4.60 -13.22 -10.52
N ASP A 74 4.81 -13.15 -11.85
CA ASP A 74 6.03 -13.62 -12.48
C ASP A 74 7.21 -12.64 -12.34
N ARG A 75 6.98 -11.46 -11.73
CA ARG A 75 7.93 -10.34 -11.66
C ARG A 75 8.24 -9.90 -10.24
N LEU A 76 8.14 -10.81 -9.27
CA LEU A 76 8.41 -10.53 -7.86
C LEU A 76 9.90 -10.69 -7.49
N PRO A 77 10.42 -9.90 -6.54
CA PRO A 77 9.72 -8.82 -5.83
C PRO A 77 9.47 -7.60 -6.73
N THR A 78 8.42 -6.84 -6.43
CA THR A 78 8.04 -5.64 -7.19
C THR A 78 7.74 -4.46 -6.27
N GLU A 79 7.81 -3.26 -6.83
CA GLU A 79 7.39 -2.02 -6.19
C GLU A 79 6.22 -1.41 -6.95
N LEU A 80 5.18 -0.99 -6.24
CA LEU A 80 4.01 -0.31 -6.80
C LEU A 80 4.00 1.14 -6.34
N SER A 81 3.83 2.06 -7.28
CA SER A 81 3.57 3.48 -6.97
C SER A 81 2.07 3.70 -6.81
N VAL A 82 1.67 4.04 -5.59
CA VAL A 82 0.27 4.20 -5.21
C VAL A 82 -0.04 5.66 -4.87
N PRO A 83 -0.78 6.38 -5.72
CA PRO A 83 -1.22 7.73 -5.40
C PRO A 83 -2.33 7.71 -4.34
N VAL A 84 -2.27 8.62 -3.38
CA VAL A 84 -3.25 8.82 -2.31
C VAL A 84 -3.67 10.29 -2.28
N ARG A 85 -4.96 10.52 -2.13
CA ARG A 85 -5.58 11.86 -2.13
C ARG A 85 -6.73 11.94 -1.14
N VAL A 86 -7.10 13.17 -0.77
CA VAL A 86 -8.29 13.42 0.05
C VAL A 86 -9.52 12.94 -0.72
N ALA A 87 -10.34 12.14 -0.05
CA ALA A 87 -11.61 11.69 -0.59
C ALA A 87 -12.56 12.89 -0.74
N ALA A 88 -13.28 12.96 -1.86
CA ALA A 88 -14.22 14.04 -2.19
C ALA A 88 -15.58 13.85 -1.51
#